data_AF-A0A9B0BVT0-F1
#
_entry.id   AF-A0A9B0BVT0-F1
#
_cell.length_a   1.000
_cell.length_b   1.000
_cell.length_c   1.000
_cell.angle_alpha   90.00
_cell.angle_beta   90.00
_cell.angle_gamma   90.00
#
_symmetry.space_group_name_H-M   'P 1'
#
loop_
_entity.id
_entity.type
_entity.pdbx_description
1 polymer ?
#
loop_
_entity_poly.entity_id
_entity_poly.type
_entity_poly.pdbx_seq_one_letter_code
_entity_poly.pdbx_strand_id
1 'polypeptide(L)'
;MAEIEWPWQYSFPPFFTLQPHSDTRAKQLAAWKSLILEYYRITKQAIIDIREVHSSPLFNNTAINRKLSPEAILLVLEELARSGNASPLDKTRQRWLIYWHTLEEWGEIIYNWAQENGFVGSVCTLFELTQGEDTTNQEFYGLDTEVLIRALKTLEGNKKAELILFDDNQGVKFF
;
A
#
# COMPACT_ATOMS: atom_id res chain seq x y z
N MET A 1 -6.44 -10.83 15.14
CA MET A 1 -5.29 -10.04 14.64
C MET A 1 -4.50 -10.98 13.75
N ALA A 2 -4.30 -10.64 12.49
CA ALA A 2 -3.50 -11.48 11.61
C ALA A 2 -2.05 -11.47 12.12
N GLU A 3 -1.47 -12.66 12.28
CA GLU A 3 -0.10 -12.83 12.74
C GLU A 3 0.85 -12.53 11.58
N ILE A 4 1.86 -11.70 11.83
CA ILE A 4 2.84 -11.34 10.81
C ILE A 4 3.90 -12.44 10.77
N GLU A 5 3.98 -13.16 9.67
CA GLU A 5 5.06 -14.12 9.44
C GLU A 5 6.33 -13.38 8.98
N TRP A 6 7.32 -13.30 9.86
CA TRP A 6 8.57 -12.62 9.56
C TRP A 6 9.49 -13.51 8.72
N PRO A 7 10.02 -13.03 7.58
CA PRO A 7 10.94 -13.80 6.76
C PRO A 7 12.27 -14.00 7.49
N TRP A 8 13.02 -15.06 7.16
CA TRP A 8 14.29 -15.36 7.84
C TRP A 8 15.30 -14.19 7.78
N GLN A 9 15.26 -13.39 6.71
CA GLN A 9 16.07 -12.18 6.55
C GLN A 9 15.83 -11.17 7.67
N TYR A 10 14.60 -11.08 8.20
CA TYR A 10 14.27 -10.18 9.31
C TYR A 10 15.00 -10.56 10.61
N SER A 11 15.44 -11.81 10.76
CA SER A 11 16.28 -12.26 11.88
C SER A 11 17.78 -12.22 11.56
N PHE A 12 18.17 -11.76 10.36
CA PHE A 12 19.56 -11.71 9.92
C PHE A 12 20.13 -10.28 10.09
N PRO A 13 21.05 -10.03 11.03
CA PRO A 13 21.51 -8.66 11.33
C PRO A 13 22.00 -7.83 10.14
N PRO A 14 22.71 -8.38 9.15
CA PRO A 14 23.11 -7.63 7.95
C PRO A 14 21.94 -7.13 7.10
N PHE A 15 20.74 -7.71 7.21
CA PHE A 15 19.56 -7.27 6.47
C PHE A 15 19.14 -5.83 6.80
N PHE A 16 19.45 -5.35 8.01
CA PHE A 16 19.18 -3.99 8.48
C PHE A 16 20.31 -3.00 8.16
N THR A 17 21.36 -3.43 7.46
CA THR A 17 22.50 -2.59 7.07
C THR A 17 22.60 -2.57 5.55
N LEU A 18 22.61 -1.38 4.96
CA LEU A 18 22.68 -1.23 3.50
C LEU A 18 23.93 -1.94 2.95
N GLN A 19 23.72 -2.90 2.05
CA GLN A 19 24.80 -3.73 1.53
C GLN A 19 25.68 -2.94 0.54
N PRO A 20 27.01 -3.04 0.62
CA PRO A 20 27.92 -2.24 -0.22
C PRO A 20 27.98 -2.74 -1.67
N HIS A 21 27.81 -4.05 -1.88
CA HIS A 21 27.88 -4.66 -3.21
C HIS A 21 26.52 -4.57 -3.93
N SER A 22 26.54 -4.16 -5.20
CA SER A 22 25.33 -3.89 -6.00
C SER A 22 24.35 -5.07 -6.03
N ASP A 23 24.84 -6.27 -6.29
CA ASP A 23 23.99 -7.45 -6.47
C ASP A 23 23.35 -7.88 -5.15
N THR A 24 24.11 -7.78 -4.05
CA THR A 24 23.62 -8.09 -2.71
C THR A 24 22.63 -7.04 -2.25
N ARG A 25 22.89 -5.76 -2.55
CA ARG A 25 21.98 -4.65 -2.29
C ARG A 25 20.67 -4.80 -3.07
N ALA A 26 20.72 -5.19 -4.34
CA ALA A 26 19.53 -5.44 -5.13
C ALA A 26 18.65 -6.54 -4.50
N LYS A 27 19.25 -7.65 -4.06
CA LYS A 27 18.55 -8.73 -3.34
C LYS A 27 17.98 -8.25 -2.00
N GLN A 28 18.74 -7.46 -1.25
CA GLN A 28 18.29 -6.87 0.01
C GLN A 28 17.07 -5.96 -0.21
N LEU A 29 17.14 -5.04 -1.17
CA LEU A 29 16.04 -4.12 -1.47
C LEU A 29 14.80 -4.90 -1.93
N ALA A 30 14.95 -5.90 -2.80
CA ALA A 30 13.85 -6.76 -3.21
C ALA A 30 13.17 -7.46 -2.02
N ALA A 31 13.94 -8.01 -1.09
CA ALA A 31 13.39 -8.63 0.12
C ALA A 31 12.68 -7.61 1.03
N TRP A 32 13.21 -6.38 1.17
CA TRP A 32 12.52 -5.32 1.90
C TRP A 32 11.22 -4.88 1.22
N LYS A 33 11.19 -4.77 -0.11
CA LYS A 33 9.96 -4.46 -0.85
C LYS A 33 8.87 -5.47 -0.55
N SER A 34 9.17 -6.77 -0.69
CA SER A 34 8.21 -7.84 -0.40
C SER A 34 7.72 -7.79 1.06
N LEU A 35 8.63 -7.59 2.02
CA LEU A 35 8.27 -7.50 3.43
C LEU A 35 7.39 -6.29 3.74
N ILE A 36 7.68 -5.12 3.17
CA ILE A 36 6.86 -3.91 3.36
C ILE A 36 5.45 -4.12 2.79
N LEU A 37 5.34 -4.61 1.56
CA LEU A 37 4.03 -4.81 0.92
C LEU A 37 3.19 -5.81 1.70
N GLU A 38 3.78 -6.91 2.15
CA GLU A 38 3.08 -7.92 2.94
C GLU A 38 2.67 -7.39 4.32
N TYR A 39 3.56 -6.66 5.00
CA TYR A 39 3.24 -6.03 6.28
C TYR A 39 2.03 -5.09 6.15
N TYR A 40 2.03 -4.20 5.14
CA TYR A 40 0.96 -3.23 4.93
C TYR A 40 -0.35 -3.89 4.46
N ARG A 41 -0.26 -5.00 3.72
CA ARG A 41 -1.42 -5.85 3.37
C ARG A 41 -2.08 -6.46 4.61
N ILE A 42 -1.29 -6.97 5.54
CA ILE A 42 -1.77 -7.62 6.77
C ILE A 42 -2.34 -6.58 7.76
N THR A 43 -1.64 -5.46 7.97
CA THR A 43 -2.04 -4.43 8.94
C THR A 43 -3.09 -3.46 8.39
N LYS A 44 -3.37 -3.51 7.09
CA LYS A 44 -4.28 -2.60 6.36
C LYS A 44 -3.91 -1.12 6.55
N GLN A 45 -2.63 -0.85 6.83
CA GLN A 45 -2.08 0.49 6.83
C GLN A 45 -1.67 0.85 5.39
N ALA A 46 -1.56 2.15 5.11
CA ALA A 46 -1.07 2.63 3.82
C ALA A 46 0.00 3.71 3.93
N ILE A 47 0.26 4.29 5.11
CA ILE A 47 1.15 5.45 5.24
C ILE A 47 2.41 5.09 6.02
N ILE A 48 3.57 5.39 5.43
CA ILE A 48 4.86 5.43 6.10
C ILE A 48 5.22 6.90 6.37
N ASP A 49 5.55 7.24 7.61
CA ASP A 49 6.20 8.50 7.97
C ASP A 49 7.64 8.24 8.41
N ILE A 50 8.61 8.68 7.61
CA ILE A 50 10.05 8.47 7.83
C ILE A 50 10.50 8.98 9.21
N ARG A 51 9.81 9.98 9.78
CA ARG A 51 10.15 10.54 11.09
C ARG A 51 9.83 9.59 12.24
N GLU A 52 8.88 8.68 12.03
CA GLU A 52 8.33 7.79 13.06
C GLU A 52 8.52 6.29 12.74
N VAL A 53 9.21 5.94 11.65
CA VAL A 53 9.42 4.55 11.18
C VAL A 53 9.94 3.59 12.25
N HIS A 54 10.76 4.07 13.20
CA HIS A 54 11.34 3.22 14.24
C HIS A 54 10.38 2.88 15.39
N SER A 55 9.21 3.52 15.43
CA SER A 55 8.11 3.09 16.30
C SER A 55 7.46 1.80 15.80
N SER A 56 7.58 1.51 14.50
CA SER A 56 7.07 0.29 13.88
C SER A 56 8.07 -0.86 14.04
N PRO A 57 7.60 -2.09 14.38
CA PRO A 57 8.46 -3.26 14.39
C PRO A 57 9.04 -3.58 13.00
N LEU A 58 8.39 -3.15 11.92
CA LEU A 58 8.84 -3.42 10.54
C LEU A 58 10.29 -2.94 10.30
N PHE A 59 10.66 -1.77 10.81
CA PHE A 59 11.97 -1.16 10.60
C PHE A 59 12.87 -1.20 11.84
N ASN A 60 12.38 -1.77 12.95
CA ASN A 60 13.07 -1.85 14.23
C ASN A 60 12.87 -3.24 14.84
N ASN A 61 13.83 -4.13 14.62
CA ASN A 61 13.85 -5.45 15.23
C ASN A 61 14.61 -5.40 16.56
N THR A 62 13.85 -5.36 17.65
CA THR A 62 14.39 -5.35 19.02
C THR A 62 15.03 -6.67 19.43
N ALA A 63 14.61 -7.81 18.86
CA ALA A 63 15.12 -9.14 19.21
C ALA A 63 16.58 -9.33 18.81
N ILE A 64 17.02 -8.73 17.70
CA ILE A 64 18.42 -8.74 17.25
C ILE A 64 19.14 -7.39 17.45
N ASN A 65 18.47 -6.43 18.11
CA ASN A 65 18.96 -5.07 18.32
C ASN A 65 19.45 -4.41 17.02
N ARG A 66 18.57 -4.40 16.01
CA ARG A 66 18.84 -3.78 14.70
C ARG A 66 17.67 -2.95 14.21
N LYS A 67 18.01 -1.86 13.53
CA LYS A 67 17.08 -0.92 12.92
C LYS A 67 17.60 -0.49 11.56
N LEU A 68 16.71 -0.41 10.56
CA LEU A 68 17.06 -0.02 9.20
C LEU A 68 17.15 1.50 9.14
N SER A 69 18.25 2.07 8.66
CA SER A 69 18.43 3.53 8.69
C SER A 69 17.39 4.25 7.82
N PRO A 70 16.98 5.48 8.17
CA PRO A 70 16.04 6.27 7.36
C PRO A 70 16.46 6.42 5.89
N GLU A 71 17.76 6.52 5.62
CA GLU A 71 18.31 6.62 4.27
C GLU A 71 18.08 5.31 3.49
N ALA A 72 18.27 4.16 4.13
CA ALA A 72 18.00 2.87 3.52
C ALA A 72 16.50 2.64 3.30
N ILE A 73 15.64 3.10 4.23
CA ILE A 73 14.18 3.06 4.06
C ILE A 73 13.78 3.89 2.84
N LEU A 74 14.29 5.12 2.72
CA LEU A 74 14.00 5.98 1.57
C LEU A 74 14.39 5.32 0.24
N LEU A 75 15.54 4.64 0.18
CA LEU A 75 15.94 3.89 -1.01
C LEU A 75 14.94 2.78 -1.35
N VAL A 76 14.43 2.03 -0.37
CA VAL A 76 13.41 1.00 -0.60
C VAL A 76 12.11 1.64 -1.10
N LEU A 77 11.69 2.77 -0.53
CA LEU A 77 10.49 3.50 -0.94
C LEU A 77 10.59 4.03 -2.37
N GLU A 78 11.76 4.52 -2.77
CA GLU A 78 12.01 4.92 -4.16
C GLU A 78 11.96 3.73 -5.12
N GLU A 79 12.46 2.56 -4.74
CA GLU A 79 12.34 1.33 -5.55
C GLU A 79 10.89 0.79 -5.60
N LEU A 80 10.09 1.00 -4.55
CA LEU A 80 8.65 0.73 -4.57
C LEU A 80 7.91 1.69 -5.50
N ALA A 81 8.30 2.96 -5.52
CA ALA A 81 7.71 3.95 -6.42
C ALA A 81 8.00 3.62 -7.89
N ARG A 82 9.22 3.14 -8.19
CA ARG A 82 9.57 2.68 -9.54
C ARG A 82 8.77 1.46 -10.00
N SER A 83 8.35 0.59 -9.09
CA SER A 83 7.45 -0.52 -9.43
C SER A 83 5.97 -0.15 -9.35
N GLY A 84 5.64 1.10 -9.05
CA GLY A 84 4.25 1.54 -8.94
C GLY A 84 3.53 1.03 -7.69
N ASN A 85 4.24 0.79 -6.57
CA ASN A 85 3.67 0.35 -5.29
C ASN A 85 3.79 1.39 -4.16
N ALA A 86 4.37 2.55 -4.46
CA ALA A 86 4.48 3.64 -3.50
C ALA A 86 4.48 5.01 -4.20
N SER A 87 4.05 6.05 -3.48
CA SER A 87 4.19 7.43 -3.93
C SER A 87 4.41 8.39 -2.75
N PRO A 88 5.22 9.44 -2.91
CA PRO A 88 5.37 10.45 -1.87
C PRO A 88 4.08 11.26 -1.72
N LEU A 89 3.70 11.54 -0.47
CA LEU A 89 2.55 12.38 -0.12
C LEU A 89 2.91 13.85 0.05
N ASP A 90 4.21 14.15 0.21
CA ASP A 90 4.71 15.50 0.37
C ASP A 90 5.95 15.76 -0.51
N LYS A 91 6.23 17.04 -0.76
CA LYS A 91 7.41 17.47 -1.54
C LYS A 91 8.72 17.12 -0.84
N THR A 92 8.69 16.97 0.48
CA THR A 92 9.84 16.66 1.34
C THR A 92 10.18 15.17 1.39
N ARG A 93 9.37 14.32 0.72
CA ARG A 93 9.43 12.86 0.73
C ARG A 93 9.51 12.26 2.14
N GLN A 94 8.84 12.85 3.12
CA GLN A 94 8.81 12.36 4.50
C GLN A 94 7.66 11.40 4.73
N ARG A 95 6.52 11.63 4.08
CA ARG A 95 5.36 10.74 4.10
C ARG A 95 5.19 10.05 2.76
N TRP A 96 4.91 8.76 2.81
CA TRP A 96 4.75 7.91 1.64
C TRP A 96 3.49 7.08 1.76
N LEU A 97 2.74 7.01 0.66
CA LEU A 97 1.62 6.11 0.49
C LEU A 97 2.12 4.80 -0.11
N ILE A 98 1.73 3.67 0.47
CA ILE A 98 2.12 2.30 0.12
C ILE A 98 0.87 1.53 -0.25
N TYR A 99 0.97 0.72 -1.30
CA TYR A 99 -0.12 -0.09 -1.82
C TYR A 99 0.43 -1.40 -2.38
N TRP A 100 -0.11 -2.52 -1.88
CA TRP A 100 0.42 -3.87 -2.16
C TRP A 100 0.04 -4.41 -3.54
N HIS A 101 -1.07 -3.92 -4.11
CA HIS A 101 -1.33 -3.90 -5.54
C HIS A 101 -1.06 -2.49 -6.08
N THR A 102 -0.67 -2.37 -7.35
CA THR A 102 -0.59 -1.08 -8.04
C THR A 102 -1.96 -0.38 -8.05
N LEU A 103 -2.00 0.93 -8.30
CA LEU A 103 -3.27 1.67 -8.32
C LEU A 103 -4.17 1.19 -9.45
N GLU A 104 -3.57 0.81 -10.58
CA GLU A 104 -4.24 0.24 -11.74
C GLU A 104 -4.81 -1.14 -11.42
N GLU A 105 -4.03 -2.02 -10.79
CA GLU A 105 -4.51 -3.34 -10.33
C GLU A 105 -5.65 -3.19 -9.32
N TRP A 106 -5.54 -2.27 -8.36
CA TRP A 106 -6.63 -1.97 -7.44
C TRP A 106 -7.89 -1.50 -8.15
N GLY A 107 -7.75 -0.60 -9.13
CA GLY A 107 -8.84 -0.14 -9.95
C GLY A 107 -9.55 -1.33 -10.61
N GLU A 108 -8.80 -2.22 -11.26
CA GLU A 108 -9.38 -3.39 -11.92
C GLU A 108 -10.04 -4.37 -10.93
N ILE A 109 -9.43 -4.62 -9.76
CA ILE A 109 -10.03 -5.48 -8.72
C ILE A 109 -11.40 -4.92 -8.28
N ILE A 110 -11.48 -3.61 -8.01
CA ILE A 110 -12.72 -2.95 -7.59
C ILE A 110 -13.75 -2.95 -8.72
N TYR A 111 -13.33 -2.68 -9.95
CA TYR A 111 -14.21 -2.66 -11.11
C TYR A 111 -14.81 -4.04 -11.40
N ASN A 112 -13.99 -5.10 -11.33
CA ASN A 112 -14.45 -6.47 -11.51
C ASN A 112 -15.50 -6.85 -10.46
N TRP A 113 -15.27 -6.48 -9.19
CA TRP A 113 -16.28 -6.66 -8.15
C TRP A 113 -17.58 -5.91 -8.47
N ALA A 114 -17.50 -4.66 -8.93
CA ALA A 114 -18.68 -3.87 -9.27
C ALA A 114 -19.48 -4.48 -10.44
N GLN A 115 -18.79 -5.07 -11.42
CA GLN A 115 -19.41 -5.82 -12.52
C GLN A 115 -20.11 -7.09 -12.03
N GLU A 116 -19.41 -7.91 -11.24
CA GLU A 116 -19.91 -9.20 -10.75
C GLU A 116 -21.13 -9.05 -9.83
N ASN A 117 -21.21 -7.94 -9.09
CA ASN A 117 -22.28 -7.67 -8.14
C ASN A 117 -23.39 -6.74 -8.69
N GLY A 118 -23.32 -6.37 -9.98
CA GLY A 118 -24.36 -5.57 -10.62
C GLY A 118 -24.42 -4.09 -10.20
N PHE A 119 -23.31 -3.55 -9.67
CA PHE A 119 -23.19 -2.13 -9.31
C PHE A 119 -22.88 -1.22 -10.51
N VAL A 120 -22.58 -1.78 -11.69
CA VAL A 120 -22.41 -1.00 -12.93
C VAL A 120 -23.69 -0.24 -13.26
N GLY A 121 -23.55 1.06 -13.53
CA GLY A 121 -24.66 1.98 -13.76
C GLY A 121 -25.27 2.58 -12.48
N SER A 122 -24.81 2.14 -11.29
CA SER A 122 -25.22 2.70 -10.00
C SER A 122 -24.11 3.53 -9.34
N VAL A 123 -24.47 4.29 -8.32
CA VAL A 123 -23.52 5.06 -7.51
C VAL A 123 -23.29 4.31 -6.20
N CYS A 124 -22.03 4.10 -5.84
CA CYS A 124 -21.62 3.54 -4.56
C CYS A 124 -20.86 4.60 -3.76
N THR A 125 -21.01 4.61 -2.44
CA THR A 125 -20.17 5.42 -1.55
C THR A 125 -18.82 4.73 -1.31
N LEU A 126 -17.78 5.51 -0.99
CA LEU A 126 -16.48 4.92 -0.62
C LEU A 126 -16.55 4.07 0.66
N PHE A 127 -17.51 4.40 1.54
CA PHE A 127 -17.79 3.62 2.74
C PHE A 127 -18.35 2.24 2.40
N GLU A 128 -19.33 2.14 1.50
CA GLU A 128 -19.87 0.85 1.05
C GLU A 128 -18.78 -0.02 0.41
N LEU A 129 -17.84 0.57 -0.32
CA LEU A 129 -16.73 -0.17 -0.92
C LEU A 129 -15.78 -0.76 0.13
N THR A 130 -15.43 -0.01 1.17
CA THR A 130 -14.38 -0.42 2.12
C THR A 130 -14.90 -1.03 3.42
N GLN A 131 -16.16 -0.79 3.74
CA GLN A 131 -16.79 -1.19 5.01
C GLN A 131 -18.22 -1.74 4.82
N GLY A 132 -18.68 -1.92 3.58
CA GLY A 132 -19.98 -2.51 3.29
C GLY A 132 -20.04 -4.01 3.61
N GLU A 133 -21.26 -4.51 3.82
CA GLU A 133 -21.49 -5.94 4.10
C GLU A 133 -21.11 -6.81 2.90
N ASP A 134 -21.37 -6.32 1.68
CA ASP A 134 -21.09 -7.00 0.40
C ASP A 134 -19.58 -7.10 0.07
N THR A 135 -18.74 -6.34 0.79
CA THR A 135 -17.30 -6.28 0.53
C THR A 135 -16.46 -6.99 1.59
N THR A 136 -17.07 -7.55 2.63
CA THR A 136 -16.36 -8.23 3.74
C THR A 136 -15.37 -9.33 3.32
N ASN A 137 -15.63 -10.01 2.20
CA ASN A 137 -14.76 -11.04 1.64
C ASN A 137 -13.79 -10.52 0.56
N GLN A 138 -13.81 -9.22 0.27
CA GLN A 138 -12.99 -8.60 -0.77
C GLN A 138 -11.67 -8.10 -0.20
N GLU A 139 -10.63 -8.09 -1.03
CA GLU A 139 -9.30 -7.70 -0.58
C GLU A 139 -9.19 -6.21 -0.21
N PHE A 140 -9.97 -5.38 -0.91
CA PHE A 140 -10.08 -3.93 -0.66
C PHE A 140 -10.97 -3.58 0.54
N TYR A 141 -11.52 -4.58 1.26
CA TYR A 141 -12.15 -4.33 2.55
C TYR A 141 -11.14 -3.76 3.55
N GLY A 142 -11.49 -2.64 4.17
CA GLY A 142 -10.61 -1.87 5.04
C GLY A 142 -9.42 -1.22 4.32
N LEU A 143 -9.47 -1.07 2.98
CA LEU A 143 -8.44 -0.33 2.25
C LEU A 143 -8.46 1.14 2.65
N ASP A 144 -7.26 1.72 2.77
CA ASP A 144 -7.10 3.14 3.07
C ASP A 144 -7.78 4.02 2.01
N THR A 145 -8.52 5.03 2.46
CA THR A 145 -9.33 5.92 1.60
C THR A 145 -8.48 6.63 0.55
N GLU A 146 -7.24 7.03 0.86
CA GLU A 146 -6.36 7.72 -0.10
C GLU A 146 -5.92 6.75 -1.20
N VAL A 147 -5.64 5.47 -0.86
CA VAL A 147 -5.33 4.43 -1.85
C VAL A 147 -6.56 4.18 -2.73
N LEU A 148 -7.74 4.04 -2.13
CA LEU A 148 -8.99 3.82 -2.85
C LEU A 148 -9.28 4.96 -3.85
N ILE A 149 -9.23 6.21 -3.40
CA ILE A 149 -9.46 7.38 -4.27
C ILE A 149 -8.48 7.39 -5.44
N ARG A 150 -7.20 7.12 -5.20
CA ARG A 150 -6.19 7.08 -6.25
C ARG A 150 -6.40 5.92 -7.23
N ALA A 151 -6.82 4.75 -6.74
CA ALA A 151 -7.17 3.61 -7.58
C ALA A 151 -8.37 3.93 -8.48
N LEU A 152 -9.45 4.51 -7.92
CA LEU A 152 -10.63 4.91 -8.68
C LEU A 152 -10.34 5.99 -9.73
N LYS A 153 -9.39 6.90 -9.47
CA LYS A 153 -8.92 7.86 -10.48
C LYS A 153 -8.27 7.19 -11.70
N THR A 154 -7.67 6.01 -11.54
CA THR A 154 -7.15 5.25 -12.70
C THR A 154 -8.30 4.74 -13.58
N LEU A 155 -9.39 4.27 -12.98
CA LEU A 155 -10.61 3.87 -13.68
C LEU A 155 -11.30 5.04 -14.38
N GLU A 156 -11.31 6.21 -13.74
CA GLU A 156 -11.84 7.45 -14.32
C GLU A 156 -11.07 7.85 -15.59
N GLY A 157 -9.73 7.80 -15.54
CA GLY A 157 -8.89 8.00 -16.73
C GLY A 157 -9.20 7.01 -17.86
N ASN A 158 -9.60 5.78 -17.51
CA ASN A 158 -9.99 4.73 -18.44
C ASN A 158 -11.48 4.78 -18.84
N LYS A 159 -12.24 5.78 -18.39
CA LYS A 159 -13.70 5.92 -18.63
C LYS A 159 -14.55 4.75 -18.13
N LYS A 160 -14.06 4.01 -17.13
CA LYS A 160 -14.77 2.91 -16.47
C LYS A 160 -15.54 3.35 -15.23
N ALA A 161 -15.21 4.52 -14.67
CA ALA A 161 -15.88 5.09 -13.52
C ALA A 161 -15.85 6.61 -13.56
N GLU A 162 -16.66 7.26 -12.71
CA GLU A 162 -16.63 8.70 -12.44
C GLU A 162 -16.61 8.90 -10.92
N LEU A 163 -15.59 9.59 -10.42
CA LEU A 163 -15.42 9.82 -8.99
C LEU A 163 -16.21 11.06 -8.57
N ILE A 164 -17.04 10.92 -7.54
CA ILE A 164 -17.89 11.98 -7.01
C ILE A 164 -17.34 12.39 -5.65
N LEU A 165 -16.62 13.52 -5.62
CA LEU A 165 -16.10 14.12 -4.40
C LEU A 165 -16.80 15.46 -4.17
N PHE A 166 -17.77 15.51 -3.26
CA PHE A 166 -18.52 16.72 -2.96
C PHE A 166 -18.65 16.92 -1.45
N ASP A 167 -18.00 17.95 -0.90
CA ASP A 167 -17.91 18.21 0.54
C ASP A 167 -17.55 16.94 1.33
N ASP A 168 -18.48 16.44 2.16
CA ASP A 168 -18.33 15.21 2.95
C ASP A 168 -18.84 13.95 2.22
N ASN A 169 -19.49 14.09 1.06
CA ASN A 169 -20.00 12.98 0.27
C ASN A 169 -18.94 12.52 -0.73
N GLN A 170 -18.40 11.32 -0.49
CA GLN A 170 -17.46 10.66 -1.37
C GLN A 170 -18.07 9.37 -1.94
N GLY A 171 -18.12 9.27 -3.25
CA GLY A 171 -18.64 8.10 -3.95
C GLY A 171 -18.07 7.95 -5.35
N VAL A 172 -18.52 6.92 -6.04
CA VAL A 172 -18.10 6.57 -7.39
C VAL A 172 -19.27 5.99 -8.15
N LYS A 173 -19.39 6.37 -9.42
CA LYS A 173 -20.31 5.76 -10.37
C LYS A 173 -19.51 4.86 -11.30
N PHE A 174 -19.89 3.59 -11.42
CA PHE A 174 -19.26 2.66 -12.37
C PHE A 174 -20.03 2.65 -13.70
N PHE A 175 -19.30 2.51 -14.82
CA PHE A 175 -19.84 2.46 -16.18
C PHE A 175 -19.62 1.11 -16.86
#